data_AF-A0A974BFD2-F1
#
_entry.id   AF-A0A974BFD2-F1
#
_cell.length_a   1.000
_cell.length_b   1.000
_cell.length_c   1.000
_cell.angle_alpha   90.00
_cell.angle_beta   90.00
_cell.angle_gamma   90.00
#
_symmetry.space_group_name_H-M   'P 1'
#
loop_
_entity.id
_entity.type
_entity.pdbx_description
1 polymer ?
#
loop_
_entity_poly.entity_id
_entity_poly.type
_entity_poly.pdbx_seq_one_letter_code
_entity_poly.pdbx_strand_id
1 'polypeptide(L)'
;MEENWAPEEGAGQGLAQHLHQEGLAGPLRWLENCLRRAAEDREEDGVSHPVPLVPLTEENEDAMENRRFHTLLRQLGLRPPASEQESFWRIPAALTPRQLRRAAASIAPRGPDPSGSPQNLLEPPRCPQDAAPGEGLGWVCRTPISGDGSEPLSLCPAAEELPAELGSDSESEEPVPVPSLMESGTKRHRELDSEDEDG
;
A
#
# COMPACT_ATOMS: atom_id res chain seq x y z
N MET A 1 -21.17 14.54 -3.59
CA MET A 1 -20.39 15.61 -2.95
C MET A 1 -19.09 14.98 -2.53
N GLU A 2 -18.08 15.08 -3.38
CA GLU A 2 -16.76 14.53 -3.07
C GLU A 2 -16.14 15.49 -2.06
N GLU A 3 -16.17 15.11 -0.78
CA GLU A 3 -15.50 15.85 0.28
C GLU A 3 -14.03 15.98 -0.10
N ASN A 4 -13.61 17.20 -0.44
CA ASN A 4 -12.25 17.56 -0.79
C ASN A 4 -11.39 17.47 0.47
N TRP A 5 -11.07 16.25 0.87
CA TRP A 5 -10.17 15.96 1.99
C TRP A 5 -8.73 16.16 1.54
N ALA A 6 -8.06 17.15 2.12
CA ALA A 6 -6.62 17.32 2.03
C ALA A 6 -6.04 17.16 3.43
N PRO A 7 -5.24 16.10 3.70
CA PRO A 7 -4.58 15.98 4.99
C PRO A 7 -3.56 17.10 5.16
N GLU A 8 -3.63 17.78 6.30
CA GLU A 8 -2.62 18.74 6.77
C GLU A 8 -1.23 18.07 6.79
N GLU A 9 -0.17 18.86 6.60
CA GLU A 9 1.20 18.35 6.63
C GLU A 9 1.51 17.71 7.99
N GLY A 10 1.93 16.43 7.98
CA GLY A 10 2.22 15.69 9.22
C GLY A 10 0.99 15.12 9.94
N ALA A 11 -0.19 15.07 9.30
CA ALA A 11 -1.37 14.41 9.86
C ALA A 11 -1.05 12.98 10.34
N GLY A 12 -1.40 12.65 11.58
CA GLY A 12 -1.14 11.33 12.15
C GLY A 12 0.25 11.11 12.73
N GLN A 13 1.24 12.00 12.53
CA GLN A 13 2.63 11.74 12.91
C GLN A 13 2.84 11.52 14.42
N GLY A 14 2.18 12.32 15.27
CA GLY A 14 2.26 12.14 16.73
C GLY A 14 1.62 10.84 17.20
N LEU A 15 0.47 10.48 16.59
CA LEU A 15 -0.23 9.24 16.90
C LEU A 15 0.53 8.01 16.40
N ALA A 16 1.16 8.09 15.23
CA ALA A 16 2.01 7.04 14.70
C ALA A 16 3.22 6.77 15.60
N GLN A 17 3.88 7.82 16.11
CA GLN A 17 4.97 7.66 17.09
C GLN A 17 4.50 6.97 18.37
N HIS A 18 3.31 7.34 18.87
CA HIS A 18 2.73 6.71 20.06
C HIS A 18 2.45 5.22 19.81
N LEU A 19 1.80 4.89 18.70
CA LEU A 19 1.51 3.50 18.30
C LEU A 19 2.80 2.67 18.11
N HIS A 20 3.88 3.28 17.63
CA HIS A 20 5.18 2.64 17.52
C HIS A 20 5.72 2.22 18.90
N GLN A 21 5.58 3.09 19.90
CA GLN A 21 5.98 2.83 21.29
C GLN A 21 5.09 1.76 21.96
N GLU A 22 3.87 1.57 21.46
CA GLU A 22 2.93 0.54 21.92
C GLU A 22 3.15 -0.83 21.24
N GLY A 23 4.18 -0.95 20.40
CA GLY A 23 4.52 -2.21 19.74
C GLY A 23 3.84 -2.41 18.39
N LEU A 24 3.10 -1.44 17.85
CA LEU A 24 2.47 -1.54 16.52
C LEU A 24 3.42 -1.16 15.38
N ALA A 25 4.73 -1.37 15.55
CA ALA A 25 5.72 -1.06 14.53
C ALA A 25 5.52 -1.88 13.24
N GLY A 26 5.15 -3.16 13.37
CA GLY A 26 4.81 -4.04 12.24
C GLY A 26 3.60 -3.52 11.44
N PRO A 27 2.43 -3.31 12.06
CA PRO A 27 1.24 -2.76 11.41
C PRO A 27 1.44 -1.39 10.80
N LEU A 28 2.22 -0.51 11.44
CA LEU A 28 2.55 0.80 10.87
C LEU A 28 3.41 0.66 9.60
N ARG A 29 4.36 -0.27 9.58
CA ARG A 29 5.17 -0.57 8.40
C ARG A 29 4.34 -1.21 7.28
N TRP A 30 3.40 -2.09 7.62
CA TRP A 30 2.45 -2.66 6.68
C TRP A 30 1.62 -1.54 6.01
N LEU A 31 1.05 -0.65 6.82
CA LEU A 31 0.27 0.47 6.33
C LEU A 31 1.10 1.42 5.46
N GLU A 32 2.34 1.74 5.85
CA GLU A 32 3.28 2.53 5.04
C GLU A 32 3.44 1.90 3.64
N ASN A 33 3.69 0.59 3.60
CA ASN A 33 3.87 -0.14 2.35
C ASN A 33 2.60 -0.15 1.49
N CYS A 34 1.42 -0.35 2.09
CA CYS A 34 0.14 -0.25 1.37
C CYS A 34 -0.05 1.12 0.72
N LEU A 35 0.30 2.20 1.42
CA LEU A 35 0.19 3.57 0.88
C LEU A 35 1.19 3.82 -0.25
N ARG A 36 2.43 3.34 -0.12
CA ARG A 36 3.47 3.49 -1.15
C ARG A 36 3.13 2.73 -2.42
N ARG A 37 2.71 1.47 -2.29
CA ARG A 37 2.28 0.64 -3.43
C ARG A 37 1.08 1.25 -4.14
N ALA A 38 0.05 1.68 -3.40
CA ALA A 38 -1.08 2.36 -4.01
C ALA A 38 -0.71 3.66 -4.74
N ALA A 39 0.37 4.34 -4.33
CA ALA A 39 0.89 5.51 -5.05
C ALA A 39 1.59 5.11 -6.36
N GLU A 40 2.42 4.07 -6.30
CA GLU A 40 3.15 3.50 -7.45
C GLU A 40 2.17 2.95 -8.49
N ASP A 41 1.20 2.13 -8.09
CA ASP A 41 0.19 1.54 -8.97
C ASP A 41 -0.60 2.64 -9.73
N ARG A 42 -0.95 3.74 -9.05
CA ARG A 42 -1.68 4.87 -9.66
C ARG A 42 -0.83 5.66 -10.66
N GLU A 43 0.49 5.71 -10.47
CA GLU A 43 1.41 6.36 -11.40
C GLU A 43 1.67 5.50 -12.64
N GLU A 44 1.65 4.16 -12.49
CA GLU A 44 1.83 3.19 -13.57
C GLU A 44 0.57 3.06 -14.44
N ASP A 45 -0.59 2.82 -13.83
CA ASP A 45 -1.84 2.55 -14.55
C ASP A 45 -2.52 3.82 -15.09
N GLY A 46 -2.20 4.98 -14.52
CA GLY A 46 -2.88 6.25 -14.81
C GLY A 46 -4.34 6.29 -14.34
N VAL A 47 -4.83 5.26 -13.65
CA VAL A 47 -6.19 5.14 -13.14
C VAL A 47 -6.18 5.03 -11.62
N SER A 48 -7.04 5.78 -10.94
CA SER A 48 -7.16 5.77 -9.48
C SER A 48 -8.43 5.04 -9.05
N HIS A 49 -8.29 3.80 -8.60
CA HIS A 49 -9.36 3.03 -7.97
C HIS A 49 -9.24 3.01 -6.44
N PRO A 50 -10.34 2.82 -5.69
CA PRO A 50 -10.26 2.59 -4.24
C PRO A 50 -9.63 1.23 -3.93
N VAL A 51 -8.60 1.22 -3.08
CA VAL A 51 -7.83 0.00 -2.74
C VAL A 51 -8.23 -0.50 -1.34
N PRO A 52 -8.64 -1.76 -1.15
CA PRO A 52 -8.92 -2.31 0.17
C PRO A 52 -7.64 -2.59 0.96
N LEU A 53 -7.66 -2.28 2.26
CA LEU A 53 -6.65 -2.73 3.21
C LEU A 53 -7.04 -4.11 3.74
N VAL A 54 -6.30 -5.12 3.31
CA VAL A 54 -6.52 -6.51 3.72
C VAL A 54 -5.39 -6.91 4.68
N PRO A 55 -5.66 -7.02 5.99
CA PRO A 55 -4.69 -7.55 6.94
C PRO A 55 -4.56 -9.06 6.70
N LEU A 56 -3.33 -9.51 6.37
CA LEU A 56 -3.04 -10.91 6.02
C LEU A 56 -2.22 -11.63 7.11
N THR A 57 -2.03 -10.97 8.25
CA THR A 57 -1.30 -11.50 9.39
C THR A 57 -2.07 -11.14 10.65
N GLU A 58 -1.99 -12.01 11.67
CA GLU A 58 -2.64 -11.82 12.97
C GLU A 58 -2.30 -10.44 13.57
N GLU A 59 -1.01 -10.05 13.56
CA GLU A 59 -0.56 -8.73 14.06
C GLU A 59 -1.29 -7.55 13.37
N ASN A 60 -1.56 -7.66 12.06
CA ASN A 60 -2.27 -6.62 11.32
C ASN A 60 -3.78 -6.66 11.60
N GLU A 61 -4.36 -7.86 11.77
CA GLU A 61 -5.76 -8.04 12.14
C GLU A 61 -6.03 -7.43 13.53
N ASP A 62 -5.18 -7.73 14.52
CA ASP A 62 -5.23 -7.15 15.87
C ASP A 62 -5.13 -5.62 15.82
N ALA A 63 -4.23 -5.08 15.00
CA ALA A 63 -4.12 -3.64 14.78
C ALA A 63 -5.41 -3.04 14.18
N MET A 64 -6.09 -3.79 13.31
CA MET A 64 -7.38 -3.41 12.73
C MET A 64 -8.55 -3.54 13.71
N GLU A 65 -8.34 -4.03 14.94
CA GLU A 65 -9.31 -3.91 16.05
C GLU A 65 -9.00 -2.72 16.98
N ASN A 66 -7.81 -2.14 16.86
CA ASN A 66 -7.34 -1.07 17.72
C ASN A 66 -7.94 0.30 17.34
N ARG A 67 -8.67 0.92 18.28
CA ARG A 67 -9.33 2.23 18.10
C ARG A 67 -8.37 3.38 17.78
N ARG A 68 -7.14 3.36 18.31
CA ARG A 68 -6.13 4.37 18.02
C ARG A 68 -5.56 4.17 16.62
N PHE A 69 -5.37 2.92 16.19
CA PHE A 69 -4.99 2.62 14.82
C PHE A 69 -6.07 3.11 13.83
N HIS A 70 -7.36 2.88 14.09
CA HIS A 70 -8.45 3.46 13.27
C HIS A 70 -8.45 4.99 13.24
N THR A 71 -8.07 5.61 14.36
CA THR A 71 -7.96 7.07 14.44
C THR A 71 -6.82 7.56 13.56
N LEU A 72 -5.70 6.84 13.51
CA LEU A 72 -4.62 7.10 12.56
C LEU A 72 -5.11 6.94 11.12
N LEU A 73 -5.78 5.83 10.78
CA LEU A 73 -6.31 5.59 9.43
C LEU A 73 -7.19 6.76 8.94
N ARG A 74 -8.07 7.27 9.80
CA ARG A 74 -8.90 8.45 9.49
C ARG A 74 -8.06 9.72 9.30
N GLN A 75 -7.06 9.96 10.14
CA GLN A 75 -6.16 11.13 9.98
C GLN A 75 -5.37 11.08 8.67
N LEU A 76 -5.04 9.89 8.18
CA LEU A 76 -4.38 9.68 6.89
C LEU A 76 -5.36 9.76 5.70
N GLY A 77 -6.66 9.92 5.94
CA GLY A 77 -7.69 10.01 4.91
C GLY A 77 -8.21 8.68 4.39
N LEU A 78 -7.98 7.58 5.11
CA LEU A 78 -8.58 6.28 4.77
C LEU A 78 -10.01 6.22 5.27
N ARG A 79 -10.85 5.51 4.53
CA ARG A 79 -12.27 5.35 4.86
C ARG A 79 -12.53 4.03 5.56
N PRO A 80 -13.35 4.03 6.63
CA PRO A 80 -13.87 2.79 7.18
C PRO A 80 -14.78 2.07 6.16
N PRO A 81 -15.06 0.78 6.36
CA PRO A 81 -16.12 0.11 5.62
C PRO A 81 -17.44 0.86 5.76
N ALA A 82 -18.16 1.04 4.65
CA ALA A 82 -19.33 1.92 4.59
C ALA A 82 -20.58 1.36 5.30
N SER A 83 -20.68 0.04 5.44
CA SER A 83 -21.79 -0.67 6.08
C SER A 83 -21.37 -2.09 6.41
N GLU A 84 -22.27 -2.89 6.97
CA GLU A 84 -22.06 -4.33 7.24
C GLU A 84 -21.76 -5.16 5.97
N GLN A 85 -22.00 -4.60 4.77
CA GLN A 85 -21.66 -5.26 3.51
C GLN A 85 -20.18 -5.11 3.13
N GLU A 86 -19.48 -4.12 3.66
CA GLU A 86 -18.03 -3.96 3.47
C GLU A 86 -17.28 -4.42 4.71
N SER A 87 -16.21 -5.19 4.52
CA SER A 87 -15.38 -5.68 5.63
C SER A 87 -14.09 -4.88 5.80
N PHE A 88 -13.59 -4.25 4.73
CA PHE A 88 -12.25 -3.67 4.71
C PHE A 88 -12.27 -2.15 4.70
N TRP A 89 -11.31 -1.56 5.40
CA TRP A 89 -10.93 -0.16 5.20
C TRP A 89 -10.40 0.04 3.80
N ARG A 90 -10.51 1.26 3.27
CA ARG A 90 -10.05 1.55 1.91
C ARG A 90 -9.22 2.82 1.83
N ILE A 91 -8.22 2.78 0.94
CA ILE A 91 -7.54 3.95 0.41
C ILE A 91 -8.46 4.55 -0.68
N PRO A 92 -9.01 5.76 -0.49
CA PRO A 92 -9.89 6.36 -1.49
C PRO A 92 -9.18 6.64 -2.81
N ALA A 93 -9.93 6.61 -3.92
CA ALA A 93 -9.45 7.00 -5.24
C ALA A 93 -8.99 8.47 -5.30
N ALA A 94 -9.64 9.34 -4.51
CA ALA A 94 -9.35 10.77 -4.46
C ALA A 94 -7.96 11.11 -3.88
N LEU A 95 -7.31 10.19 -3.15
CA LEU A 95 -5.96 10.43 -2.64
C LEU A 95 -4.94 10.38 -3.79
N THR A 96 -4.30 11.48 -4.10
CA THR A 96 -3.26 11.51 -5.14
C THR A 96 -2.01 10.71 -4.72
N PRO A 97 -1.19 10.23 -5.66
CA PRO A 97 0.10 9.59 -5.35
C PRO A 97 0.97 10.42 -4.40
N ARG A 98 1.00 11.75 -4.61
CA ARG A 98 1.71 12.69 -3.72
C ARG A 98 1.18 12.68 -2.29
N GLN A 99 -0.14 12.65 -2.10
CA GLN A 99 -0.75 12.58 -0.77
C GLN A 99 -0.47 11.24 -0.09
N LEU A 100 -0.53 10.13 -0.84
CA LEU A 100 -0.19 8.80 -0.33
C LEU A 100 1.27 8.72 0.13
N ARG A 101 2.21 9.25 -0.66
CA ARG A 101 3.63 9.30 -0.29
C ARG A 101 3.87 10.15 0.96
N ARG A 102 3.20 11.30 1.09
CA ARG A 102 3.26 12.14 2.31
C ARG A 102 2.69 11.43 3.53
N ALA A 103 1.56 10.75 3.38
CA ALA A 103 0.94 9.97 4.45
C ALA A 103 1.86 8.83 4.93
N ALA A 104 2.46 8.08 3.99
CA ALA A 104 3.44 7.04 4.30
C ALA A 104 4.66 7.60 5.05
N ALA A 105 5.23 8.72 4.58
CA ALA A 105 6.37 9.37 5.23
C ALA A 105 6.05 9.87 6.65
N SER A 106 4.80 10.26 6.91
CA SER A 106 4.38 10.77 8.22
C SER A 106 4.31 9.67 9.29
N ILE A 107 4.18 8.41 8.89
CA ILE A 107 4.10 7.25 9.80
C ILE A 107 5.34 6.37 9.77
N ALA A 108 6.26 6.61 8.83
CA ALA A 108 7.51 5.87 8.71
C ALA A 108 8.33 5.97 10.01
N PRO A 109 9.07 4.90 10.37
CA PRO A 109 9.95 4.94 11.52
C PRO A 109 10.95 6.09 11.35
N ARG A 110 11.03 6.98 12.34
CA ARG A 110 12.12 7.95 12.41
C ARG A 110 13.37 7.19 12.86
N GLY A 111 14.09 6.62 11.90
CA GLY A 111 15.43 6.11 12.15
C GLY A 111 16.35 7.25 12.61
N PRO A 112 17.48 6.94 13.27
CA PRO A 112 18.54 7.92 13.42
C PRO A 112 18.89 8.46 12.02
N ASP A 113 18.86 9.78 11.90
CA ASP A 113 19.17 10.49 10.67
C ASP A 113 20.50 9.98 10.05
N PRO A 114 20.56 9.65 8.74
CA PRO A 114 21.81 9.24 8.11
C PRO A 114 22.86 10.37 8.02
N SER A 115 22.60 11.57 8.55
CA SER A 115 23.59 12.60 8.87
C SER A 115 24.37 12.29 10.16
N GLY A 116 24.50 11.00 10.49
CA GLY A 116 25.77 10.50 11.00
C GLY A 116 26.72 10.38 9.82
N SER A 117 27.54 11.41 9.58
CA SER A 117 28.63 11.34 8.60
C SER A 117 29.38 10.00 8.76
N PRO A 118 29.56 9.17 7.72
CA PRO A 118 30.34 7.95 7.83
C PRO A 118 31.83 8.30 7.81
N GLN A 119 32.32 8.89 8.90
CA GLN A 119 33.76 9.09 9.16
C GLN A 119 34.27 7.97 10.07
N ASN A 120 33.90 6.72 9.78
CA ASN A 120 34.62 5.56 10.29
C ASN A 120 34.43 4.37 9.34
N LEU A 121 34.73 4.60 8.05
CA LEU A 121 35.04 3.50 7.16
C LEU A 121 36.36 2.91 7.66
N LEU A 122 36.25 1.74 8.31
CA LEU A 122 37.30 0.78 8.64
C LEU A 122 38.62 1.07 7.90
N GLU A 123 39.63 1.53 8.64
CA GLU A 123 41.01 1.34 8.21
C GLU A 123 41.24 -0.19 8.15
N PRO A 124 41.62 -0.77 7.00
CA PRO A 124 41.93 -2.19 6.95
C PRO A 124 43.11 -2.48 7.90
N PRO A 125 43.10 -3.61 8.64
CA PRO A 125 44.19 -3.91 9.55
C PRO A 125 45.49 -3.96 8.75
N ARG A 126 46.44 -3.09 9.11
CA ARG A 126 47.78 -3.10 8.51
C ARG A 126 48.41 -4.46 8.79
N CYS A 127 48.57 -5.25 7.73
CA CYS A 127 49.32 -6.49 7.77
C CYS A 127 50.73 -6.18 8.33
N PRO A 128 51.29 -7.03 9.21
CA PRO A 128 52.62 -6.82 9.71
C PRO A 128 53.62 -6.90 8.56
N GLN A 129 54.40 -5.84 8.47
CA GLN A 129 55.53 -5.62 7.58
C GLN A 129 56.63 -6.62 7.92
N ASP A 130 56.82 -7.62 7.06
CA ASP A 130 58.04 -8.43 7.01
C ASP A 130 58.77 -8.14 5.70
N ALA A 131 60.03 -7.76 5.83
CA ALA A 131 60.87 -7.25 4.77
C ALA A 131 61.61 -8.39 4.07
N ALA A 132 61.50 -8.48 2.74
CA ALA A 132 62.59 -8.98 1.88
C ALA A 132 62.40 -8.59 0.40
N PRO A 133 63.48 -8.27 -0.34
CA PRO A 133 63.43 -7.81 -1.73
C PRO A 133 63.60 -8.97 -2.72
N GLY A 134 62.92 -8.92 -3.87
CA GLY A 134 63.16 -9.88 -4.94
C GLY A 134 62.26 -9.65 -6.15
N GLU A 135 62.83 -9.00 -7.16
CA GLU A 135 62.68 -9.24 -8.59
C GLU A 135 61.37 -9.86 -9.16
N GLY A 136 60.76 -9.11 -10.10
CA GLY A 136 60.22 -9.65 -11.34
C GLY A 136 58.88 -10.38 -11.28
N LEU A 137 57.87 -9.81 -11.91
CA LEU A 137 57.37 -10.25 -13.22
C LEU A 137 56.08 -9.49 -13.54
N GLY A 138 56.04 -8.98 -14.77
CA GLY A 138 55.00 -8.09 -15.26
C GLY A 138 53.63 -8.74 -15.40
N TRP A 139 52.63 -7.87 -15.42
CA TRP A 139 51.35 -8.15 -16.04
C TRP A 139 50.96 -6.92 -16.84
N VAL A 140 50.87 -7.17 -18.14
CA VAL A 140 50.67 -6.19 -19.20
C VAL A 140 49.24 -5.66 -19.10
N CYS A 141 49.07 -4.34 -19.13
CA CYS A 141 47.77 -3.75 -19.39
C CYS A 141 47.47 -3.88 -20.89
N ARG A 142 46.52 -4.74 -21.29
CA ARG A 142 45.97 -4.75 -22.65
C ARG A 142 44.48 -4.42 -22.60
N THR A 143 44.16 -3.22 -23.05
CA THR A 143 42.87 -2.90 -23.66
C THR A 143 42.74 -3.62 -25.00
N PRO A 144 41.51 -3.92 -25.44
CA PRO A 144 41.26 -3.88 -26.88
C PRO A 144 40.11 -2.96 -27.30
N ILE A 145 40.38 -2.40 -28.47
CA ILE A 145 39.68 -1.52 -29.39
C ILE A 145 38.56 -2.24 -30.18
N SER A 146 37.60 -1.44 -30.70
CA SER A 146 36.51 -1.81 -31.60
C SER A 146 36.90 -2.63 -32.83
N GLY A 147 35.95 -3.43 -33.34
CA GLY A 147 36.04 -4.09 -34.65
C GLY A 147 34.69 -4.60 -35.14
N ASP A 148 34.38 -4.22 -36.38
CA ASP A 148 33.20 -4.39 -37.22
C ASP A 148 32.94 -5.85 -37.71
N GLY A 149 31.68 -6.15 -38.05
CA GLY A 149 31.37 -6.99 -39.22
C GLY A 149 30.67 -8.35 -38.99
N SER A 150 29.53 -8.50 -39.69
CA SER A 150 28.99 -9.71 -40.35
C SER A 150 28.02 -10.64 -39.59
N GLU A 151 26.73 -10.53 -39.96
CA GLU A 151 25.75 -11.63 -40.12
C GLU A 151 26.23 -12.65 -41.21
N PRO A 152 25.71 -13.90 -41.38
CA PRO A 152 24.28 -14.25 -41.28
C PRO A 152 23.87 -15.72 -40.92
N LEU A 153 22.53 -15.91 -40.87
CA LEU A 153 21.72 -17.15 -41.03
C LEU A 153 21.75 -18.23 -39.94
N SER A 154 20.61 -18.46 -39.27
CA SER A 154 19.65 -19.50 -39.71
C SER A 154 18.61 -19.85 -38.64
N LEU A 155 17.34 -19.69 -39.05
CA LEU A 155 16.15 -20.51 -38.82
C LEU A 155 15.98 -21.25 -37.48
N CYS A 156 14.84 -20.99 -36.82
CA CYS A 156 13.67 -21.89 -36.72
C CYS A 156 12.53 -21.17 -35.95
N PRO A 157 11.26 -21.64 -36.01
CA PRO A 157 10.29 -21.45 -37.07
C PRO A 157 9.13 -20.51 -36.66
N ALA A 158 8.32 -20.21 -37.67
CA ALA A 158 7.15 -19.35 -37.64
C ALA A 158 5.92 -19.96 -36.96
N ALA A 159 5.05 -19.03 -36.54
CA ALA A 159 3.59 -19.08 -36.56
C ALA A 159 2.91 -20.10 -35.62
N GLU A 160 2.08 -19.60 -34.70
CA GLU A 160 0.65 -19.56 -35.03
C GLU A 160 -0.05 -18.50 -34.17
N GLU A 161 -0.77 -17.60 -34.85
CA GLU A 161 -1.62 -16.59 -34.25
C GLU A 161 -2.78 -17.21 -33.49
N LEU A 162 -3.11 -16.67 -32.32
CA LEU A 162 -4.37 -16.94 -31.65
C LEU A 162 -5.42 -15.97 -32.19
N PRO A 163 -6.46 -16.42 -32.91
CA PRO A 163 -7.57 -15.55 -33.21
C PRO A 163 -8.44 -15.36 -31.95
N ALA A 164 -8.75 -14.09 -31.68
CA ALA A 164 -9.87 -13.71 -30.86
C ALA A 164 -11.16 -13.83 -31.69
N GLU A 165 -12.15 -14.57 -31.19
CA GLU A 165 -13.57 -14.50 -31.58
C GLU A 165 -14.35 -14.92 -30.32
N LEU A 166 -14.72 -14.02 -29.41
CA LEU A 166 -16.05 -13.40 -29.31
C LEU A 166 -17.22 -14.22 -29.88
N GLY A 167 -18.11 -14.66 -28.99
CA GLY A 167 -19.44 -15.16 -29.36
C GLY A 167 -20.05 -16.10 -28.32
N SER A 168 -20.27 -15.65 -27.09
CA SER A 168 -21.16 -16.35 -26.15
C SER A 168 -22.50 -15.64 -26.16
N ASP A 169 -23.40 -16.10 -27.04
CA ASP A 169 -24.82 -15.72 -27.05
C ASP A 169 -25.57 -16.71 -26.16
N SER A 170 -25.89 -16.30 -24.93
CA SER A 170 -26.82 -17.03 -24.06
C SER A 170 -28.17 -16.31 -24.05
N GLU A 171 -29.14 -16.99 -24.65
CA GLU A 171 -30.56 -16.62 -24.72
C GLU A 171 -31.19 -16.31 -23.35
N SER A 172 -31.86 -15.16 -23.32
CA SER A 172 -33.22 -14.87 -22.82
C SER A 172 -33.84 -15.52 -21.56
N GLU A 173 -34.42 -14.59 -20.78
CA GLU A 173 -35.72 -14.63 -20.05
C GLU A 173 -35.82 -15.37 -18.70
N GLU A 174 -35.98 -14.58 -17.61
CA GLU A 174 -37.23 -14.45 -16.84
C GLU A 174 -37.09 -13.32 -15.78
N PRO A 175 -37.97 -12.29 -15.77
CA PRO A 175 -37.95 -11.27 -14.72
C PRO A 175 -38.60 -11.80 -13.43
N VAL A 176 -37.79 -11.94 -12.38
CA VAL A 176 -38.31 -12.21 -11.03
C VAL A 176 -39.12 -11.00 -10.52
N PRO A 177 -40.30 -11.21 -9.90
CA PRO A 177 -41.16 -10.12 -9.46
C PRO A 177 -40.53 -9.40 -8.27
N VAL A 178 -40.47 -8.07 -8.38
CA VAL A 178 -40.09 -7.15 -7.31
C VAL A 178 -41.13 -7.27 -6.18
N PRO A 179 -40.76 -7.58 -4.92
CA PRO A 179 -41.66 -7.31 -3.81
C PRO A 179 -41.73 -5.78 -3.68
N SER A 180 -42.88 -5.21 -4.06
CA SER A 180 -43.24 -3.82 -3.81
C SER A 180 -43.07 -3.54 -2.32
N LEU A 181 -42.00 -2.82 -1.97
CA LEU A 181 -41.82 -2.26 -0.64
C LEU A 181 -42.91 -1.21 -0.46
N MET A 182 -43.91 -1.63 0.30
CA MET A 182 -45.11 -0.90 0.67
C MET A 182 -44.77 0.53 1.04
N GLU A 183 -45.49 1.45 0.39
CA GLU A 183 -45.50 2.87 0.69
C GLU A 183 -45.83 3.12 2.17
N SER A 184 -45.09 4.06 2.77
CA SER A 184 -45.55 5.07 3.72
C SER A 184 -46.75 4.69 4.63
N GLY A 185 -46.44 4.16 5.81
CA GLY A 185 -47.40 4.02 6.92
C GLY A 185 -46.98 4.87 8.12
N THR A 186 -47.62 6.02 8.28
CA THR A 186 -47.50 6.96 9.40
C THR A 186 -47.60 6.32 10.79
N LYS A 187 -46.58 6.59 11.62
CA LYS A 187 -46.66 7.08 13.02
C LYS A 187 -47.88 6.60 13.81
N ARG A 188 -47.71 5.52 14.59
CA ARG A 188 -48.59 5.21 15.72
C ARG A 188 -47.76 5.17 16.99
N HIS A 189 -47.71 6.32 17.65
CA HIS A 189 -47.32 6.49 19.03
C HIS A 189 -48.21 5.58 19.88
N ARG A 190 -47.62 4.60 20.57
CA ARG A 190 -48.31 3.83 21.61
C ARG A 190 -47.70 4.25 22.93
N GLU A 191 -48.40 5.18 23.57
CA GLU A 191 -48.22 5.55 24.98
C GLU A 191 -48.45 4.29 25.81
N LEU A 192 -47.48 3.92 26.64
CA LEU A 192 -47.65 2.95 27.72
C LEU A 192 -47.65 3.79 29.00
N ASP A 193 -48.85 4.19 29.44
CA ASP A 193 -49.05 4.70 30.78
C ASP A 193 -48.95 3.49 31.73
N SER A 194 -47.96 3.52 32.61
CA SER A 194 -47.80 2.52 33.68
C SER A 194 -48.46 3.09 34.91
N GLU A 195 -49.63 2.56 35.25
CA GLU A 195 -50.25 2.72 36.56
C GLU A 195 -49.49 1.86 37.60
N ASP A 196 -49.77 2.14 38.89
CA ASP A 196 -49.36 1.42 40.12
C ASP A 196 -48.15 1.99 40.90
N GLU A 197 -48.40 2.95 41.80
CA GLU A 197 -48.03 2.86 43.23
C GLU A 197 -48.66 4.01 44.04
N ASP A 198 -49.72 3.74 44.83
CA ASP A 198 -50.03 4.49 46.07
C ASP A 198 -50.99 3.68 46.95
N GLY A 199 -50.56 3.34 48.17
CA GLY A 199 -51.45 2.92 49.28
C GLY A 199 -51.20 1.54 49.89
#